data_AF-A0A6I8W7B3-F1
#
_entry.id   AF-A0A6I8W7B3-F1
#
_cell.length_a   1.000
_cell.length_b   1.000
_cell.length_c   1.000
_cell.angle_alpha   90.00
_cell.angle_beta   90.00
_cell.angle_gamma   90.00
#
_symmetry.space_group_name_H-M   'P 1'
#
loop_
_entity.id
_entity.type
_entity.pdbx_description
1 polymer ?
#
loop_
_entity_poly.entity_id
_entity_poly.type
_entity_poly.pdbx_seq_one_letter_code
_entity_poly.pdbx_strand_id
1 'polypeptide(L)'
;MERIRGKPPFSWVHGILISIIEDVKSVLQISENDPGLALLLVHLNANLKAVFNDPRSMFVHTSVREYLFDGVRFCINPQGIAKAICNQIKESGSKTIREQSDGSLAFSFFGHKNGSGHDVYEVHTGKGDPMKVLEIQKLDDSHNLQVWLNASTEGETSVCNQINGTDASSYPPFRQRGDSMYIFSADICRSVQLFYQADIQYEGIPGYRYSIGENFINDIGPEHDNECFCVDKLANVIKRKNGCLYAGALDLTTCLDAPVILTLPHMLGASNEYRKMIRGLNPDAKKHQTFVDVQSLTGTPLRGGKRVQFNMFLKSINRIGITENLTTVLMPAIWVEEGIQLNGEMVAFFKKKLINTLKALNIVHWAALCGGAGVALISLLYYLYQKGRGEEAPLK
;
A
#
# COMPACT_ATOMS: atom_id res chain seq x y z
N MET A 1 47.98 32.56 14.60
CA MET A 1 47.02 33.62 14.26
C MET A 1 45.66 33.22 14.81
N GLU A 2 45.31 33.80 15.96
CA GLU A 2 43.97 33.74 16.52
C GLU A 2 42.94 34.39 15.59
N ARG A 3 41.72 33.85 15.59
CA ARG A 3 40.52 34.69 15.63
C ARG A 3 39.36 33.95 16.28
N ILE A 4 39.25 34.19 17.58
CA ILE A 4 38.03 34.06 18.37
C ILE A 4 37.03 35.11 17.85
N ARG A 5 35.75 34.73 17.65
CA ARG A 5 34.63 35.68 17.60
C ARG A 5 33.50 35.20 18.50
N GLY A 6 33.04 36.14 19.33
CA GLY A 6 32.20 35.93 20.51
C GLY A 6 30.81 35.40 20.22
N LYS A 7 30.31 34.60 21.17
CA LYS A 7 28.89 34.34 21.37
C LYS A 7 28.22 35.57 21.99
N PRO A 8 27.03 35.99 21.55
CA PRO A 8 26.20 36.93 22.30
C PRO A 8 25.51 36.22 23.49
N PRO A 9 25.22 36.92 24.59
CA PRO A 9 24.36 36.44 25.66
C PRO A 9 22.88 36.62 25.26
N PHE A 10 21.97 35.89 25.92
CA PHE A 10 20.49 35.89 25.77
C PHE A 10 19.87 34.91 24.74
N SER A 11 19.48 33.73 25.22
CA SER A 11 18.06 33.36 25.43
C SER A 11 17.99 31.88 25.76
N TRP A 12 17.90 31.55 27.04
CA TRP A 12 17.75 30.17 27.54
C TRP A 12 16.46 29.48 27.04
N VAL A 13 15.54 30.23 26.42
CA VAL A 13 14.27 29.73 25.87
C VAL A 13 14.44 29.10 24.47
N HIS A 14 15.42 29.54 23.67
CA HIS A 14 15.67 28.97 22.34
C HIS A 14 16.40 27.61 22.40
N GLY A 15 17.25 27.40 23.41
CA GLY A 15 18.03 26.15 23.55
C GLY A 15 17.20 24.94 23.96
N ILE A 16 16.07 25.14 24.66
CA ILE A 16 15.18 24.05 25.08
C ILE A 16 14.27 23.60 23.92
N LEU A 17 13.92 24.50 22.99
CA LEU A 17 13.06 24.18 21.85
C LEU A 17 13.78 23.33 20.79
N ILE A 18 15.10 23.54 20.62
CA ILE A 18 15.90 22.92 19.54
C ILE A 18 16.40 21.50 19.91
N SER A 19 16.38 21.13 21.19
CA SER A 19 17.00 19.88 21.68
C SER A 19 16.04 18.69 21.83
N ILE A 20 14.75 18.81 21.51
CA ILE A 20 13.74 17.79 21.84
C ILE A 20 13.12 17.14 20.58
N ILE A 21 13.48 17.57 19.37
CA ILE A 21 12.72 17.24 18.16
C ILE A 21 13.62 16.57 17.12
N GLU A 22 13.94 15.31 17.34
CA GLU A 22 14.22 14.36 16.26
C GLU A 22 12.90 13.57 16.00
N ASP A 23 12.42 13.57 14.74
CA ASP A 23 11.41 12.66 14.18
C ASP A 23 9.88 12.87 14.34
N VAL A 24 9.32 14.08 14.55
CA VAL A 24 7.84 14.24 14.66
C VAL A 24 7.19 15.12 13.57
N LYS A 25 6.33 14.54 12.72
CA LYS A 25 5.72 15.22 11.54
C LYS A 25 4.21 15.51 11.59
N SER A 26 3.51 15.16 12.66
CA SER A 26 2.11 15.57 12.93
C SER A 26 1.99 16.26 14.29
N VAL A 27 1.66 17.56 14.28
CA VAL A 27 1.81 18.45 15.45
C VAL A 27 0.62 18.41 16.42
N LEU A 28 -0.56 17.94 16.02
CA LEU A 28 -1.75 18.03 16.90
C LEU A 28 -1.97 16.77 17.73
N GLN A 29 -2.03 15.61 17.08
CA GLN A 29 -2.42 14.37 17.74
C GLN A 29 -1.26 13.64 18.41
N ILE A 30 -0.03 13.85 17.93
CA ILE A 30 1.17 13.26 18.52
C ILE A 30 1.66 14.11 19.69
N SER A 31 1.55 15.44 19.61
CA SER A 31 1.86 16.35 20.73
C SER A 31 0.95 16.19 21.95
N GLU A 32 -0.19 15.50 21.82
CA GLU A 32 -1.02 15.14 22.97
C GLU A 32 -0.35 14.04 23.83
N ASN A 33 0.47 13.18 23.23
CA ASN A 33 1.14 12.08 23.93
C ASN A 33 2.46 12.52 24.58
N ASP A 34 2.95 13.72 24.27
CA ASP A 34 4.20 14.26 24.78
C ASP A 34 3.92 15.42 25.75
N PRO A 35 4.17 15.24 27.06
CA PRO A 35 4.03 16.28 28.08
C PRO A 35 4.85 17.55 27.78
N GLY A 36 5.99 17.43 27.09
CA GLY A 36 6.83 18.54 26.66
C GLY A 36 6.20 19.38 25.55
N LEU A 37 5.38 18.76 24.68
CA LEU A 37 4.69 19.43 23.58
C LEU A 37 3.30 19.97 23.98
N ALA A 38 2.78 19.62 25.16
CA ALA A 38 1.50 20.12 25.66
C ALA A 38 1.45 21.66 25.79
N LEU A 39 2.59 22.31 26.02
CA LEU A 39 2.72 23.77 26.03
C LEU A 39 2.60 24.39 24.63
N LEU A 40 3.02 23.67 23.58
CA LEU A 40 2.81 24.12 22.19
C LEU A 40 1.33 24.14 21.83
N LEU A 41 0.55 23.17 22.32
CA LEU A 41 -0.89 23.12 22.08
C LEU A 41 -1.63 24.34 22.65
N VAL A 42 -1.21 24.87 23.80
CA VAL A 42 -1.79 26.10 24.38
C VAL A 42 -1.52 27.30 23.48
N HIS A 43 -0.27 27.46 23.04
CA HIS A 43 0.11 28.56 22.15
C HIS A 43 -0.55 28.43 20.78
N LEU A 44 -0.67 27.20 20.27
CA LEU A 44 -1.37 26.91 19.04
C LEU A 44 -2.84 27.28 19.14
N ASN A 45 -3.54 26.89 20.22
CA ASN A 45 -4.93 27.26 20.45
C ASN A 45 -5.14 28.78 20.42
N ALA A 46 -4.27 29.53 21.10
CA ALA A 46 -4.31 30.99 21.12
C ALA A 46 -4.02 31.64 19.75
N ASN A 47 -3.30 30.93 18.86
CA ASN A 47 -2.88 31.44 17.56
C ASN A 47 -3.56 30.73 16.38
N LEU A 48 -4.62 29.92 16.59
CA LEU A 48 -5.31 29.18 15.53
C LEU A 48 -5.74 30.08 14.38
N LYS A 49 -6.19 31.30 14.71
CA LYS A 49 -6.62 32.29 13.71
C LYS A 49 -5.48 32.74 12.79
N ALA A 50 -4.30 32.96 13.34
CA ALA A 50 -3.13 33.39 12.58
C ALA A 50 -2.50 32.22 11.80
N VAL A 51 -2.55 31.00 12.33
CA VAL A 51 -1.95 29.81 11.70
C VAL A 51 -2.86 29.24 10.61
N PHE A 52 -4.17 29.18 10.83
CA PHE A 52 -5.13 28.50 9.95
C PHE A 52 -6.16 29.43 9.30
N ASN A 53 -5.81 30.71 9.13
CA ASN A 53 -6.62 31.70 8.41
C ASN A 53 -8.03 31.92 9.00
N ASP A 54 -8.11 32.14 10.32
CA ASP A 54 -9.36 32.37 11.09
C ASP A 54 -10.44 31.30 10.84
N PRO A 55 -10.16 30.03 11.20
CA PRO A 55 -11.08 28.93 10.90
C PRO A 55 -12.37 29.07 11.72
N ARG A 56 -13.52 28.97 11.05
CA ARG A 56 -14.85 28.96 11.71
C ARG A 56 -15.16 27.64 12.41
N SER A 57 -14.54 26.55 11.96
CA SER A 57 -14.71 25.21 12.49
C SER A 57 -13.45 24.40 12.23
N MET A 58 -13.34 23.20 12.80
CA MET A 58 -12.27 22.25 12.47
C MET A 58 -12.31 21.76 11.01
N PHE A 59 -13.45 21.94 10.33
CA PHE A 59 -13.65 21.51 8.95
C PHE A 59 -13.31 22.66 7.99
N VAL A 60 -12.60 22.30 6.92
CA VAL A 60 -12.19 23.23 5.87
C VAL A 60 -12.94 22.88 4.58
N HIS A 61 -13.49 23.91 3.93
CA HIS A 61 -14.02 23.80 2.58
C HIS A 61 -12.93 24.19 1.58
N THR A 62 -12.67 23.33 0.61
CA THR A 62 -11.65 23.53 -0.43
C THR A 62 -12.04 22.74 -1.69
N SER A 63 -11.36 23.01 -2.80
CA SER A 63 -11.55 22.22 -4.02
C SER A 63 -10.81 20.87 -3.94
N VAL A 64 -11.27 19.90 -4.74
CA VAL A 64 -10.60 18.59 -4.86
C VAL A 64 -9.15 18.76 -5.32
N ARG A 65 -8.89 19.69 -6.25
CA ARG A 65 -7.56 19.94 -6.79
C ARG A 65 -6.59 20.48 -5.74
N GLU A 66 -7.03 21.41 -4.91
CA GLU A 66 -6.24 21.92 -3.78
C GLU A 66 -5.99 20.85 -2.73
N TYR A 67 -7.03 20.11 -2.32
CA TYR A 67 -6.86 19.07 -1.31
C TYR A 67 -5.89 17.97 -1.75
N LEU A 68 -5.97 17.53 -3.00
CA LEU A 68 -5.16 16.43 -3.50
C LEU A 68 -3.77 16.87 -3.94
N PHE A 69 -3.62 18.02 -4.61
CA PHE A 69 -2.38 18.34 -5.34
C PHE A 69 -1.86 19.76 -5.09
N ASP A 70 -2.66 20.79 -5.39
CA ASP A 70 -2.17 22.18 -5.37
C ASP A 70 -1.91 22.68 -3.94
N GLY A 71 -2.62 22.14 -2.96
CA GLY A 71 -2.42 22.37 -1.55
C GLY A 71 -3.32 23.46 -0.94
N VAL A 72 -3.92 23.13 0.20
CA VAL A 72 -4.69 24.04 1.04
C VAL A 72 -3.72 24.90 1.84
N ARG A 73 -3.78 26.21 1.61
CA ARG A 73 -2.82 27.17 2.18
C ARG A 73 -3.15 27.51 3.63
N PHE A 74 -2.12 27.61 4.46
CA PHE A 74 -2.15 28.04 5.84
C PHE A 74 -0.83 28.75 6.18
N CYS A 75 -0.69 29.31 7.38
CA CYS A 75 0.47 30.13 7.75
C CYS A 75 0.70 31.29 6.78
N ILE A 76 -0.35 32.05 6.46
CA ILE A 76 -0.25 33.19 5.53
C ILE A 76 0.20 34.43 6.33
N ASN A 77 1.41 34.93 6.02
CA ASN A 77 2.03 36.09 6.68
C ASN A 77 2.00 36.04 8.23
N PRO A 78 2.42 34.93 8.87
CA PRO A 78 2.31 34.79 10.32
C PRO A 78 3.31 35.72 11.04
N GLN A 79 2.94 36.18 12.23
CA GLN A 79 3.77 37.06 13.07
C GLN A 79 3.94 36.49 14.48
N GLY A 80 4.99 36.92 15.18
CA GLY A 80 5.24 36.55 16.57
C GLY A 80 5.23 35.04 16.79
N ILE A 81 4.43 34.58 17.77
CA ILE A 81 4.30 33.17 18.14
C ILE A 81 3.74 32.33 16.99
N ALA A 82 2.78 32.85 16.22
CA ALA A 82 2.25 32.13 15.06
C ALA A 82 3.35 31.82 14.03
N LYS A 83 4.31 32.75 13.83
CA LYS A 83 5.45 32.51 12.94
C LYS A 83 6.36 31.41 13.46
N ALA A 84 6.65 31.39 14.76
CA ALA A 84 7.44 30.33 15.39
C ALA A 84 6.76 28.95 15.23
N ILE A 85 5.44 28.87 15.42
CA ILE A 85 4.66 27.65 15.19
C ILE A 85 4.73 27.22 13.73
N CYS A 86 4.54 28.14 12.78
CA CYS A 86 4.62 27.84 11.35
C CYS A 86 6.02 27.35 10.94
N ASN A 87 7.08 27.94 11.49
CA ASN A 87 8.44 27.46 11.29
C ASN A 87 8.64 26.05 11.86
N GLN A 88 8.09 25.76 13.04
CA GLN A 88 8.14 24.42 13.62
C GLN A 88 7.42 23.39 12.74
N ILE A 89 6.26 23.73 12.19
CA ILE A 89 5.52 22.87 11.25
C ILE A 89 6.34 22.64 9.98
N LYS A 90 7.00 23.69 9.46
CA LYS A 90 7.91 23.58 8.31
C LYS A 90 9.09 22.66 8.61
N GLU A 91 9.75 22.84 9.76
CA GLU A 91 10.91 22.06 10.21
C GLU A 91 10.56 20.61 10.52
N SER A 92 9.29 20.30 10.80
CA SER A 92 8.81 18.91 10.93
C SER A 92 9.09 18.06 9.69
N GLY A 93 9.25 18.66 8.51
CA GLY A 93 9.64 17.94 7.30
C GLY A 93 8.56 16.99 6.77
N SER A 94 7.29 17.22 7.10
CA SER A 94 6.17 16.43 6.55
C SER A 94 6.16 16.50 5.03
N LYS A 95 6.18 15.34 4.36
CA LYS A 95 6.11 15.26 2.89
C LYS A 95 4.83 15.91 2.35
N THR A 96 3.75 15.92 3.11
CA THR A 96 2.45 16.48 2.69
C THR A 96 2.36 18.01 2.77
N ILE A 97 3.33 18.68 3.38
CA ILE A 97 3.36 20.13 3.58
C ILE A 97 4.50 20.73 2.78
N ARG A 98 4.19 21.74 1.96
CA ARG A 98 5.17 22.45 1.13
C ARG A 98 5.14 23.95 1.37
N GLU A 99 6.31 24.56 1.45
CA GLU A 99 6.45 26.02 1.46
C GLU A 99 6.16 26.60 0.08
N GLN A 100 5.40 27.69 0.03
CA GLN A 100 5.08 28.45 -1.17
C GLN A 100 6.09 29.58 -1.36
N SER A 101 6.10 30.18 -2.56
CA SER A 101 7.00 31.29 -2.90
C SER A 101 6.84 32.52 -2.01
N ASP A 102 5.68 32.72 -1.40
CA ASP A 102 5.41 33.81 -0.45
C ASP A 102 5.66 33.41 1.02
N GLY A 103 6.30 32.27 1.27
CA GLY A 103 6.62 31.77 2.61
C GLY A 103 5.44 31.16 3.38
N SER A 104 4.24 31.14 2.80
CA SER A 104 3.13 30.38 3.37
C SER A 104 3.33 28.88 3.22
N LEU A 105 2.59 28.09 4.00
CA LEU A 105 2.62 26.63 3.89
C LEU A 105 1.36 26.14 3.18
N ALA A 106 1.46 25.03 2.46
CA ALA A 106 0.34 24.40 1.80
C ALA A 106 0.35 22.90 2.07
N PHE A 107 -0.78 22.38 2.54
CA PHE A 107 -1.00 20.94 2.75
C PHE A 107 -1.67 20.32 1.52
N SER A 108 -1.14 19.22 0.99
CA SER A 108 -1.76 18.44 -0.08
C SER A 108 -1.57 16.96 0.17
N PHE A 109 -2.60 16.15 -0.13
CA PHE A 109 -2.56 14.71 0.14
C PHE A 109 -1.54 13.97 -0.75
N PHE A 110 -1.54 14.26 -2.06
CA PHE A 110 -0.70 13.60 -3.07
C PHE A 110 0.28 14.54 -3.78
N GLY A 111 0.33 15.82 -3.45
CA GLY A 111 1.21 16.78 -4.13
C GLY A 111 2.68 16.35 -4.14
N HIS A 112 3.13 15.72 -3.06
CA HIS A 112 4.51 15.21 -2.92
C HIS A 112 4.82 13.97 -3.75
N LYS A 113 3.81 13.29 -4.31
CA LYS A 113 3.98 12.13 -5.19
C LYS A 113 4.10 12.51 -6.67
N ASN A 114 3.74 13.75 -7.02
CA ASN A 114 3.67 14.15 -8.43
C ASN A 114 5.07 14.38 -9.00
N GLY A 115 5.50 13.51 -9.93
CA GLY A 115 6.81 13.60 -10.56
C GLY A 115 7.98 13.27 -9.63
N SER A 116 7.72 12.60 -8.50
CA SER A 116 8.74 12.18 -7.53
C SER A 116 8.98 10.68 -7.62
N GLY A 117 10.24 10.26 -7.63
CA GLY A 117 10.65 8.87 -7.50
C GLY A 117 12.06 8.80 -6.95
N HIS A 118 12.17 8.49 -5.66
CA HIS A 118 13.46 8.38 -4.96
C HIS A 118 13.76 6.94 -4.55
N ASP A 119 12.72 6.14 -4.36
CA ASP A 119 12.85 4.76 -3.93
C ASP A 119 13.48 3.90 -5.04
N VAL A 120 14.53 3.18 -4.70
CA VAL A 120 15.25 2.28 -5.62
C VAL A 120 14.90 0.85 -5.30
N TYR A 121 14.33 0.13 -6.28
CA TYR A 121 13.98 -1.28 -6.13
C TYR A 121 15.06 -2.15 -6.77
N GLU A 122 15.72 -2.97 -5.97
CA GLU A 122 16.53 -4.09 -6.48
C GLU A 122 15.61 -5.30 -6.63
N VAL A 123 15.42 -5.78 -7.86
CA VAL A 123 14.49 -6.88 -8.16
C VAL A 123 15.21 -8.03 -8.85
N HIS A 124 14.72 -9.24 -8.62
CA HIS A 124 15.28 -10.43 -9.25
C HIS A 124 14.86 -10.51 -10.73
N THR A 125 15.83 -10.74 -11.62
CA THR A 125 15.62 -10.69 -13.08
C THR A 125 14.84 -11.88 -13.64
N GLY A 126 14.70 -12.96 -12.86
CA GLY A 126 14.14 -14.25 -13.31
C GLY A 126 15.16 -15.18 -13.99
N LYS A 127 16.42 -14.76 -14.13
CA LYS A 127 17.49 -15.63 -14.64
C LYS A 127 17.76 -16.75 -13.63
N GLY A 128 17.77 -18.00 -14.09
CA GLY A 128 17.98 -19.19 -13.26
C GLY A 128 16.70 -19.71 -12.62
N ASP A 129 15.80 -18.83 -12.19
CA ASP A 129 14.47 -19.18 -11.71
C ASP A 129 13.41 -18.16 -12.19
N PRO A 130 12.56 -18.51 -13.17
CA PRO A 130 11.54 -17.60 -13.69
C PRO A 130 10.44 -17.30 -12.67
N MET A 131 10.25 -18.13 -11.63
CA MET A 131 9.22 -17.88 -10.60
C MET A 131 9.53 -16.65 -9.75
N LYS A 132 10.80 -16.23 -9.71
CA LYS A 132 11.29 -15.08 -8.94
C LYS A 132 11.37 -13.80 -9.75
N VAL A 133 10.86 -13.79 -11.00
CA VAL A 133 10.93 -12.58 -11.83
C VAL A 133 10.21 -11.41 -11.14
N LEU A 134 10.89 -10.26 -11.06
CA LEU A 134 10.44 -9.02 -10.40
C LEU A 134 10.19 -9.14 -8.88
N GLU A 135 10.59 -10.24 -8.25
CA GLU A 135 10.57 -10.35 -6.78
C GLU A 135 11.55 -9.32 -6.19
N ILE A 136 11.05 -8.48 -5.28
CA ILE A 136 11.83 -7.42 -4.66
C ILE A 136 12.84 -8.06 -3.70
N GLN A 137 14.11 -7.74 -3.90
CA GLN A 137 15.22 -8.18 -3.05
C GLN A 137 15.58 -7.10 -2.03
N LYS A 138 15.57 -5.83 -2.46
CA LYS A 138 15.81 -4.66 -1.60
C LYS A 138 14.94 -3.49 -2.01
N LEU A 139 14.60 -2.69 -1.02
CA LEU A 139 14.12 -1.33 -1.17
C LEU A 139 15.19 -0.40 -0.63
N ASP A 140 15.67 0.49 -1.50
CA ASP A 140 16.87 1.27 -1.30
C ASP A 140 18.06 0.35 -0.96
N ASP A 141 18.69 0.55 0.19
CA ASP A 141 19.82 -0.26 0.66
C ASP A 141 19.43 -1.35 1.66
N SER A 142 18.13 -1.62 1.86
CA SER A 142 17.64 -2.54 2.88
C SER A 142 16.82 -3.70 2.34
N HIS A 143 17.04 -4.89 2.89
CA HIS A 143 16.22 -6.08 2.65
C HIS A 143 14.89 -6.08 3.43
N ASN A 144 14.81 -5.27 4.48
CA ASN A 144 13.65 -5.19 5.37
C ASN A 144 13.27 -3.74 5.61
N LEU A 145 11.99 -3.50 5.83
CA LEU A 145 11.50 -2.21 6.30
C LEU A 145 12.03 -1.90 7.71
N GLN A 146 12.06 -0.62 8.04
CA GLN A 146 12.35 -0.12 9.38
C GLN A 146 11.17 0.73 9.87
N VAL A 147 9.94 0.25 9.61
CA VAL A 147 8.70 1.04 9.77
C VAL A 147 7.82 0.49 10.89
N TRP A 148 7.70 -0.82 10.99
CA TRP A 148 6.86 -1.48 11.99
C TRP A 148 7.67 -1.85 13.23
N LEU A 149 6.97 -2.18 14.32
CA LEU A 149 7.64 -2.59 15.56
C LEU A 149 8.50 -3.83 15.30
N ASN A 150 9.73 -3.81 15.83
CA ASN A 150 10.64 -4.95 15.77
C ASN A 150 10.16 -6.09 16.67
N ALA A 151 10.72 -7.28 16.44
CA ALA A 151 10.42 -8.44 17.28
C ALA A 151 10.84 -8.20 18.73
N SER A 152 10.16 -8.87 19.66
CA SER A 152 10.48 -8.82 21.10
C SER A 152 11.89 -9.33 21.41
N THR A 153 12.48 -10.12 20.50
CA THR A 153 13.84 -10.64 20.57
C THR A 153 14.84 -9.70 19.88
N GLU A 154 15.88 -9.29 20.60
CA GLU A 154 16.96 -8.47 20.03
C GLU A 154 17.63 -9.19 18.84
N GLY A 155 17.68 -8.51 17.69
CA GLY A 155 18.37 -8.99 16.48
C GLY A 155 17.49 -9.70 15.45
N GLU A 156 16.22 -9.98 15.75
CA GLU A 156 15.29 -10.60 14.79
C GLU A 156 14.43 -9.56 14.06
N THR A 157 14.33 -9.71 12.74
CA THR A 157 13.43 -8.87 11.94
C THR A 157 11.99 -9.34 12.11
N SER A 158 11.13 -8.43 12.56
CA SER A 158 9.69 -8.64 12.64
C SER A 158 9.07 -9.03 11.30
N VAL A 159 8.08 -9.94 11.31
CA VAL A 159 7.35 -10.36 10.09
C VAL A 159 6.69 -9.18 9.37
N CYS A 160 6.32 -8.14 10.12
CA CYS A 160 5.70 -6.93 9.59
C CYS A 160 6.66 -6.12 8.70
N ASN A 161 7.97 -6.23 8.95
CA ASN A 161 9.00 -5.50 8.23
C ASN A 161 9.56 -6.27 7.01
N GLN A 162 9.07 -7.48 6.72
CA GLN A 162 9.51 -8.25 5.57
C GLN A 162 8.96 -7.70 4.26
N ILE A 163 9.83 -7.62 3.24
CA ILE A 163 9.46 -7.24 1.87
C ILE A 163 9.32 -8.53 1.06
N ASN A 164 8.07 -8.90 0.74
CA ASN A 164 7.73 -10.14 0.07
C ASN A 164 7.01 -9.85 -1.25
N GLY A 165 7.38 -10.59 -2.29
CA GLY A 165 6.71 -10.54 -3.59
C GLY A 165 7.19 -9.42 -4.50
N THR A 166 6.33 -9.02 -5.44
CA THR A 166 6.63 -8.00 -6.47
C THR A 166 5.97 -6.66 -6.12
N ASP A 167 6.23 -5.62 -6.90
CA ASP A 167 5.57 -4.32 -6.81
C ASP A 167 4.13 -4.29 -7.39
N ALA A 168 3.58 -5.46 -7.73
CA ALA A 168 2.30 -5.65 -8.42
C ALA A 168 2.23 -5.16 -9.88
N SER A 169 3.34 -4.74 -10.50
CA SER A 169 3.39 -4.45 -11.95
C SER A 169 3.28 -5.72 -12.80
N SER A 170 3.80 -6.83 -12.25
CA SER A 170 3.62 -8.19 -12.72
C SER A 170 3.66 -9.15 -11.54
N TYR A 171 3.16 -10.36 -11.74
CA TYR A 171 3.08 -11.40 -10.72
C TYR A 171 3.94 -12.61 -11.10
N PRO A 172 4.27 -13.52 -10.17
CA PRO A 172 4.98 -14.74 -10.50
C PRO A 172 4.28 -15.54 -11.62
N PRO A 173 5.02 -16.10 -12.59
CA PRO A 173 4.45 -16.93 -13.66
C PRO A 173 4.01 -18.31 -13.16
N PHE A 174 3.49 -19.13 -14.08
CA PHE A 174 3.14 -20.55 -13.87
C PHE A 174 2.24 -20.84 -12.66
N ARG A 175 1.29 -19.94 -12.41
CA ARG A 175 0.33 -20.03 -11.31
C ARG A 175 -0.60 -21.23 -11.46
N GLN A 176 -0.95 -21.83 -10.32
CA GLN A 176 -1.92 -22.90 -10.19
C GLN A 176 -3.12 -22.43 -9.36
N ARG A 177 -4.22 -23.19 -9.46
CA ARG A 177 -5.41 -22.94 -8.64
C ARG A 177 -5.08 -23.14 -7.17
N GLY A 178 -5.55 -22.23 -6.32
CA GLY A 178 -5.31 -22.29 -4.87
C GLY A 178 -3.98 -21.67 -4.42
N ASP A 179 -3.05 -21.39 -5.33
CA ASP A 179 -1.81 -20.69 -4.95
C ASP A 179 -2.13 -19.32 -4.36
N SER A 180 -1.30 -18.85 -3.42
CA SER A 180 -1.28 -17.46 -2.97
C SER A 180 0.01 -16.78 -3.41
N MET A 181 0.00 -15.45 -3.49
CA MET A 181 1.17 -14.65 -3.86
C MET A 181 1.24 -13.39 -3.02
N TYR A 182 2.44 -12.86 -2.85
CA TYR A 182 2.65 -11.59 -2.18
C TYR A 182 2.85 -10.46 -3.18
N ILE A 183 2.44 -9.27 -2.77
CA ILE A 183 2.87 -8.00 -3.34
C ILE A 183 3.38 -7.11 -2.22
N PHE A 184 4.27 -6.20 -2.55
CA PHE A 184 4.70 -5.13 -1.67
C PHE A 184 4.12 -3.80 -2.17
N SER A 185 3.63 -2.97 -1.24
CA SER A 185 3.16 -1.61 -1.55
C SER A 185 3.84 -0.62 -0.62
N ALA A 186 4.68 0.25 -1.21
CA ALA A 186 5.34 1.33 -0.49
C ALA A 186 4.35 2.38 0.03
N ASP A 187 3.20 2.57 -0.62
CA ASP A 187 2.16 3.52 -0.18
C ASP A 187 1.57 3.21 1.20
N ILE A 188 1.61 1.94 1.60
CA ILE A 188 1.15 1.47 2.92
C ILE A 188 2.28 0.76 3.70
N CYS A 189 3.52 0.89 3.21
CA CYS A 189 4.75 0.34 3.78
C CYS A 189 4.65 -1.14 4.21
N ARG A 190 4.02 -2.03 3.44
CA ARG A 190 3.98 -3.45 3.82
C ARG A 190 3.74 -4.40 2.65
N SER A 191 4.07 -5.66 2.92
CA SER A 191 3.70 -6.80 2.09
C SER A 191 2.24 -7.22 2.34
N VAL A 192 1.57 -7.66 1.28
CA VAL A 192 0.16 -8.06 1.25
C VAL A 192 0.04 -9.38 0.51
N GLN A 193 -0.62 -10.35 1.13
CA GLN A 193 -0.90 -11.63 0.51
C GLN A 193 -2.22 -11.58 -0.29
N LEU A 194 -2.19 -12.16 -1.48
CA LEU A 194 -3.31 -12.29 -2.38
C LEU A 194 -3.66 -13.78 -2.55
N PHE A 195 -4.94 -14.11 -2.39
CA PHE A 195 -5.45 -15.46 -2.42
C PHE A 195 -6.30 -15.68 -3.66
N TYR A 196 -6.09 -16.85 -4.29
CA TYR A 196 -6.92 -17.31 -5.40
C TYR A 196 -8.41 -17.33 -5.00
N GLN A 197 -9.26 -16.83 -5.90
CA GLN A 197 -10.72 -16.80 -5.72
C GLN A 197 -11.43 -17.69 -6.75
N ALA A 198 -11.10 -17.51 -8.04
CA ALA A 198 -11.81 -18.18 -9.12
C ALA A 198 -11.04 -18.14 -10.45
N ASP A 199 -11.36 -19.07 -11.33
CA ASP A 199 -11.04 -19.00 -12.76
C ASP A 199 -11.85 -17.86 -13.41
N ILE A 200 -11.20 -17.09 -14.27
CA ILE A 200 -11.83 -16.00 -15.03
C ILE A 200 -11.46 -16.07 -16.51
N GLN A 201 -12.25 -15.38 -17.33
CA GLN A 201 -11.86 -15.04 -18.70
C GLN A 201 -11.97 -13.53 -18.89
N TYR A 202 -10.88 -12.91 -19.27
CA TYR A 202 -10.83 -11.50 -19.65
C TYR A 202 -10.70 -11.40 -21.17
N GLU A 203 -11.78 -10.99 -21.84
CA GLU A 203 -11.85 -10.91 -23.30
C GLU A 203 -11.36 -12.18 -24.02
N GLY A 204 -11.65 -13.37 -23.47
CA GLY A 204 -11.21 -14.66 -24.04
C GLY A 204 -9.75 -15.05 -23.71
N ILE A 205 -9.08 -14.31 -22.83
CA ILE A 205 -7.81 -14.71 -22.21
C ILE A 205 -8.15 -15.37 -20.86
N PRO A 206 -7.84 -16.66 -20.65
CA PRO A 206 -8.06 -17.32 -19.37
C PRO A 206 -7.05 -16.84 -18.34
N GLY A 207 -7.49 -16.75 -17.09
CA GLY A 207 -6.64 -16.36 -15.96
C GLY A 207 -7.29 -16.72 -14.63
N TYR A 208 -6.69 -16.25 -13.55
CA TYR A 208 -7.18 -16.43 -12.19
C TYR A 208 -7.43 -15.08 -11.52
N ARG A 209 -8.52 -15.00 -10.78
CA ARG A 209 -8.79 -13.88 -9.88
C ARG A 209 -8.12 -14.12 -8.53
N TYR A 210 -7.42 -13.10 -8.05
CA TYR A 210 -6.87 -13.02 -6.72
C TYR A 210 -7.45 -11.82 -5.98
N SER A 211 -7.61 -11.93 -4.67
CA SER A 211 -7.99 -10.82 -3.79
C SER A 211 -7.24 -10.88 -2.48
N ILE A 212 -7.17 -9.75 -1.78
CA ILE A 212 -6.68 -9.69 -0.40
C ILE A 212 -7.52 -10.60 0.51
N GLY A 213 -6.88 -11.22 1.50
CA GLY A 213 -7.52 -12.02 2.55
C GLY A 213 -7.72 -11.25 3.85
N GLU A 214 -8.25 -11.92 4.88
CA GLU A 214 -8.52 -11.33 6.20
C GLU A 214 -7.23 -10.87 6.93
N ASN A 215 -6.10 -11.56 6.70
CA ASN A 215 -4.77 -11.19 7.20
C ASN A 215 -4.22 -9.84 6.72
N PHE A 216 -4.92 -9.13 5.83
CA PHE A 216 -4.54 -7.80 5.41
C PHE A 216 -4.77 -6.75 6.51
N ILE A 217 -6.03 -6.57 6.94
CA ILE A 217 -6.41 -5.56 7.93
C ILE A 217 -7.46 -6.05 8.95
N ASN A 218 -8.04 -7.23 8.75
CA ASN A 218 -9.05 -7.79 9.63
C ASN A 218 -8.40 -8.55 10.79
N ASP A 219 -7.39 -9.33 10.47
CA ASP A 219 -6.70 -10.24 11.38
C ASP A 219 -5.32 -9.67 11.73
N ILE A 220 -5.32 -8.61 12.54
CA ILE A 220 -4.10 -8.00 13.10
C ILE A 220 -4.13 -8.17 14.61
N GLY A 221 -3.06 -8.64 15.24
CA GLY A 221 -2.95 -8.78 16.68
C GLY A 221 -2.07 -9.96 17.10
N PRO A 222 -1.81 -10.12 18.41
CA PRO A 222 -1.00 -11.21 18.94
C PRO A 222 -1.58 -12.60 18.64
N GLU A 223 -2.89 -12.69 18.41
CA GLU A 223 -3.57 -13.92 18.00
C GLU A 223 -3.19 -14.41 16.57
N HIS A 224 -2.48 -13.58 15.79
CA HIS A 224 -2.09 -13.83 14.41
C HIS A 224 -0.57 -13.68 14.17
N ASP A 225 0.23 -13.63 15.25
CA ASP A 225 1.69 -13.45 15.21
C ASP A 225 2.13 -12.21 14.39
N ASN A 226 1.32 -11.15 14.40
CA ASN A 226 1.56 -9.93 13.64
C ASN A 226 1.24 -8.65 14.44
N GLU A 227 1.33 -8.71 15.78
CA GLU A 227 1.13 -7.56 16.67
C GLU A 227 2.12 -6.41 16.43
N CYS A 228 3.19 -6.66 15.68
CA CYS A 228 4.13 -5.65 15.24
C CYS A 228 3.51 -4.52 14.38
N PHE A 229 2.32 -4.73 13.82
CA PHE A 229 1.52 -3.68 13.17
C PHE A 229 0.80 -2.77 14.18
N CYS A 230 0.74 -3.14 15.46
CA CYS A 230 0.06 -2.39 16.52
C CYS A 230 0.97 -1.36 17.16
N VAL A 231 1.23 -0.27 16.44
CA VAL A 231 2.21 0.77 16.84
C VAL A 231 1.81 1.60 18.07
N ASP A 232 0.54 1.55 18.46
CA ASP A 232 -0.04 2.21 19.64
C ASP A 232 0.22 3.72 19.79
N LYS A 233 0.54 4.43 18.70
CA LYS A 233 0.95 5.86 18.73
C LYS A 233 -0.18 6.85 18.94
N LEU A 234 -1.44 6.44 18.94
CA LEU A 234 -2.60 7.34 19.03
C LEU A 234 -3.27 7.23 20.40
N ALA A 235 -3.26 8.27 21.24
CA ALA A 235 -3.98 8.27 22.52
C ALA A 235 -5.47 8.58 22.34
N ASN A 236 -6.31 8.18 23.30
CA ASN A 236 -7.72 8.57 23.39
C ASN A 236 -8.55 8.26 22.12
N VAL A 237 -8.18 7.23 21.37
CA VAL A 237 -8.91 6.73 20.19
C VAL A 237 -9.59 5.40 20.49
N ILE A 238 -10.51 4.99 19.60
CA ILE A 238 -11.24 3.73 19.70
C ILE A 238 -10.32 2.60 19.21
N LYS A 239 -9.72 1.89 20.15
CA LYS A 239 -8.80 0.77 19.92
C LYS A 239 -8.97 -0.32 21.00
N ARG A 240 -8.35 -1.48 20.79
CA ARG A 240 -8.31 -2.57 21.76
C ARG A 240 -7.31 -2.25 22.88
N LYS A 241 -7.42 -2.96 24.01
CA LYS A 241 -6.55 -2.76 25.19
C LYS A 241 -5.08 -3.08 24.94
N ASN A 242 -4.78 -3.91 23.95
CA ASN A 242 -3.42 -4.29 23.55
C ASN A 242 -2.77 -3.29 22.59
N GLY A 243 -3.37 -2.11 22.37
CA GLY A 243 -2.85 -1.06 21.49
C GLY A 243 -3.17 -1.23 20.01
N CYS A 244 -3.68 -2.40 19.61
CA CYS A 244 -4.14 -2.63 18.24
C CYS A 244 -5.49 -1.96 17.96
N LEU A 245 -5.72 -1.53 16.72
CA LEU A 245 -7.06 -1.14 16.26
C LEU A 245 -8.00 -2.37 16.20
N TYR A 246 -9.32 -2.12 16.15
CA TYR A 246 -10.29 -3.18 15.87
C TYR A 246 -10.21 -3.64 14.41
N ALA A 247 -10.77 -4.81 14.11
CA ALA A 247 -10.70 -5.42 12.79
C ALA A 247 -11.15 -4.48 11.65
N GLY A 248 -10.42 -4.55 10.54
CA GLY A 248 -10.64 -3.77 9.31
C GLY A 248 -10.05 -2.36 9.35
N ALA A 249 -9.12 -2.09 10.26
CA ALA A 249 -8.36 -0.85 10.33
C ALA A 249 -6.89 -1.13 10.67
N LEU A 250 -5.98 -0.42 9.99
CA LEU A 250 -4.53 -0.47 10.23
C LEU A 250 -4.00 0.94 10.46
N ASP A 251 -3.22 1.14 11.52
CA ASP A 251 -2.56 2.41 11.83
C ASP A 251 -1.32 2.59 10.95
N LEU A 252 -1.30 3.60 10.07
CA LEU A 252 -0.15 3.93 9.22
C LEU A 252 0.73 5.05 9.80
N THR A 253 0.58 5.38 11.09
CA THR A 253 1.30 6.52 11.70
C THR A 253 2.82 6.41 11.55
N THR A 254 3.40 5.22 11.64
CA THR A 254 4.84 5.02 11.42
C THR A 254 5.25 5.02 9.94
N CYS A 255 4.34 4.63 9.04
CA CYS A 255 4.62 4.59 7.61
C CYS A 255 4.57 5.98 6.97
N LEU A 256 3.59 6.80 7.37
CA LEU A 256 3.30 8.09 6.76
C LEU A 256 3.73 9.28 7.61
N ASP A 257 4.25 9.04 8.82
CA ASP A 257 4.55 10.05 9.84
C ASP A 257 3.36 10.99 10.13
N ALA A 258 2.13 10.48 9.95
CA ALA A 258 0.89 11.21 10.07
C ALA A 258 -0.21 10.27 10.60
N PRO A 259 -1.21 10.77 11.36
CA PRO A 259 -2.21 9.95 12.03
C PRO A 259 -3.29 9.44 11.06
N VAL A 260 -2.84 8.63 10.10
CA VAL A 260 -3.61 8.10 8.99
C VAL A 260 -3.92 6.64 9.27
N ILE A 261 -5.18 6.28 9.13
CA ILE A 261 -5.68 4.92 9.33
C ILE A 261 -6.16 4.37 8.01
N LEU A 262 -5.64 3.21 7.64
CA LEU A 262 -6.03 2.48 6.45
C LEU A 262 -7.26 1.61 6.74
N THR A 263 -8.26 1.68 5.87
CA THR A 263 -9.37 0.72 5.82
C THR A 263 -9.63 0.34 4.36
N LEU A 264 -10.53 -0.61 4.10
CA LEU A 264 -11.12 -0.74 2.77
C LEU A 264 -12.20 0.34 2.54
N PRO A 265 -12.56 0.66 1.28
CA PRO A 265 -13.57 1.65 0.97
C PRO A 265 -14.92 1.36 1.63
N HIS A 266 -15.56 2.42 2.12
CA HIS A 266 -16.77 2.37 2.94
C HIS A 266 -16.64 1.46 4.17
N MET A 267 -15.43 1.29 4.69
CA MET A 267 -15.11 0.41 5.81
C MET A 267 -15.59 -1.04 5.59
N LEU A 268 -15.44 -1.55 4.36
CA LEU A 268 -15.71 -2.95 4.04
C LEU A 268 -14.90 -3.86 4.97
N GLY A 269 -15.59 -4.82 5.60
CA GLY A 269 -14.97 -5.75 6.55
C GLY A 269 -14.66 -5.16 7.93
N ALA A 270 -14.80 -3.84 8.15
CA ALA A 270 -14.46 -3.26 9.44
C ALA A 270 -15.47 -3.60 10.54
N SER A 271 -14.99 -3.55 11.78
CA SER A 271 -15.76 -3.82 12.98
C SER A 271 -16.90 -2.81 13.19
N ASN A 272 -17.88 -3.20 14.02
CA ASN A 272 -19.05 -2.37 14.30
C ASN A 272 -18.71 -1.09 15.05
N GLU A 273 -17.63 -1.10 15.82
CA GLU A 273 -17.07 0.04 16.55
C GLU A 273 -16.78 1.19 15.59
N TYR A 274 -16.28 0.91 14.37
CA TYR A 274 -16.01 1.94 13.37
C TYR A 274 -17.22 2.25 12.49
N ARG A 275 -17.92 1.21 12.00
CA ARG A 275 -19.00 1.38 11.01
C ARG A 275 -20.21 2.12 11.54
N LYS A 276 -20.59 1.93 12.81
CA LYS A 276 -21.83 2.50 13.37
C LYS A 276 -21.74 4.00 13.64
N MET A 277 -20.53 4.57 13.66
CA MET A 277 -20.31 5.98 13.98
C MET A 277 -20.53 6.91 12.79
N ILE A 278 -20.45 6.39 11.55
CA ILE A 278 -20.54 7.20 10.33
C ILE A 278 -21.82 6.84 9.57
N ARG A 279 -22.63 7.85 9.28
CA ARG A 279 -23.77 7.72 8.36
C ARG A 279 -23.29 7.90 6.92
N GLY A 280 -23.82 7.10 5.99
CA GLY A 280 -23.49 7.17 4.55
C GLY A 280 -22.51 6.11 4.06
N LEU A 281 -21.98 5.24 4.93
CA LEU A 281 -21.20 4.08 4.52
C LEU A 281 -22.10 3.03 3.84
N ASN A 282 -21.65 2.47 2.71
CA ASN A 282 -22.36 1.42 1.98
C ASN A 282 -21.36 0.37 1.47
N PRO A 283 -20.76 -0.46 2.35
CA PRO A 283 -19.75 -1.42 1.97
C PRO A 283 -20.30 -2.48 1.00
N ASP A 284 -19.64 -2.66 -0.15
CA ASP A 284 -19.98 -3.65 -1.17
C ASP A 284 -18.69 -4.33 -1.65
N ALA A 285 -18.57 -5.64 -1.43
CA ALA A 285 -17.39 -6.40 -1.83
C ALA A 285 -17.08 -6.31 -3.33
N LYS A 286 -18.09 -6.20 -4.20
CA LYS A 286 -17.86 -6.09 -5.66
C LYS A 286 -17.19 -4.76 -6.03
N LYS A 287 -17.50 -3.70 -5.28
CA LYS A 287 -17.01 -2.33 -5.54
C LYS A 287 -15.78 -1.96 -4.74
N HIS A 288 -15.62 -2.52 -3.54
CA HIS A 288 -14.65 -2.03 -2.56
C HIS A 288 -13.55 -3.05 -2.23
N GLN A 289 -13.69 -4.31 -2.65
CA GLN A 289 -12.61 -5.29 -2.49
C GLN A 289 -11.47 -5.00 -3.47
N THR A 290 -10.23 -5.09 -2.98
CA THR A 290 -9.03 -5.12 -3.83
C THR A 290 -8.91 -6.47 -4.53
N PHE A 291 -8.72 -6.46 -5.84
CA PHE A 291 -8.55 -7.68 -6.63
C PHE A 291 -7.61 -7.46 -7.82
N VAL A 292 -7.09 -8.57 -8.34
CA VAL A 292 -6.40 -8.61 -9.62
C VAL A 292 -6.72 -9.91 -10.36
N ASP A 293 -6.97 -9.80 -11.65
CA ASP A 293 -7.10 -10.93 -12.56
C ASP A 293 -5.76 -11.10 -13.28
N VAL A 294 -5.13 -12.26 -13.14
CA VAL A 294 -3.77 -12.53 -13.60
C VAL A 294 -3.79 -13.68 -14.60
N GLN A 295 -3.05 -13.54 -15.70
CA GLN A 295 -2.85 -14.65 -16.62
C GLN A 295 -1.88 -15.66 -16.02
N SER A 296 -2.33 -16.91 -15.89
CA SER A 296 -1.65 -17.91 -15.07
C SER A 296 -0.26 -18.33 -15.55
N LEU A 297 0.00 -18.34 -16.85
CA LEU A 297 1.30 -18.77 -17.39
C LEU A 297 2.36 -17.68 -17.29
N THR A 298 1.99 -16.42 -17.56
CA THR A 298 2.95 -15.31 -17.67
C THR A 298 3.01 -14.45 -16.42
N GLY A 299 2.02 -14.53 -15.53
CA GLY A 299 1.91 -13.65 -14.37
C GLY A 299 1.46 -12.22 -14.73
N THR A 300 1.02 -11.99 -15.97
CA THR A 300 0.62 -10.65 -16.43
C THR A 300 -0.75 -10.25 -15.87
N PRO A 301 -0.91 -9.04 -15.28
CA PRO A 301 -2.22 -8.54 -14.91
C PRO A 301 -3.09 -8.25 -16.13
N LEU A 302 -4.32 -8.76 -16.11
CA LEU A 302 -5.33 -8.57 -17.15
C LEU A 302 -6.25 -7.39 -16.82
N ARG A 303 -6.68 -7.32 -15.56
CA ARG A 303 -7.34 -6.18 -14.95
C ARG A 303 -7.21 -6.26 -13.44
N GLY A 304 -7.38 -5.15 -12.74
CA GLY A 304 -7.37 -5.14 -11.28
C GLY A 304 -7.71 -3.77 -10.75
N GLY A 305 -7.92 -3.70 -9.44
CA GLY A 305 -8.14 -2.47 -8.70
C GLY A 305 -7.59 -2.62 -7.30
N LYS A 306 -6.54 -1.87 -6.98
CA LYS A 306 -6.11 -1.66 -5.59
C LYS A 306 -7.00 -0.59 -4.99
N ARG A 307 -7.75 -0.96 -3.95
CA ARG A 307 -8.80 -0.14 -3.36
C ARG A 307 -8.58 0.00 -1.87
N VAL A 308 -8.32 1.22 -1.44
CA VAL A 308 -8.07 1.55 -0.03
C VAL A 308 -8.75 2.86 0.34
N GLN A 309 -8.97 3.04 1.62
CA GLN A 309 -9.51 4.26 2.21
C GLN A 309 -8.59 4.76 3.31
N PHE A 310 -8.28 6.05 3.22
CA PHE A 310 -7.53 6.77 4.23
C PHE A 310 -8.50 7.51 5.14
N ASN A 311 -8.30 7.33 6.43
CA ASN A 311 -9.16 7.85 7.48
C ASN A 311 -8.28 8.55 8.52
N MET A 312 -8.91 9.35 9.36
CA MET A 312 -8.27 9.94 10.54
C MET A 312 -9.23 9.89 11.71
N PHE A 313 -8.71 9.72 12.92
CA PHE A 313 -9.54 9.87 14.11
C PHE A 313 -9.85 11.36 14.32
N LEU A 314 -11.13 11.73 14.24
CA LEU A 314 -11.59 13.00 14.79
C LEU A 314 -11.91 12.76 16.26
N LYS A 315 -11.33 13.55 17.14
CA LYS A 315 -11.52 13.48 18.60
C LYS A 315 -11.29 14.85 19.21
N SER A 316 -11.78 15.03 20.42
CA SER A 316 -11.36 16.16 21.25
C SER A 316 -9.86 16.05 21.53
N ILE A 317 -9.16 17.17 21.37
CA ILE A 317 -7.73 17.28 21.66
C ILE A 317 -7.60 18.22 22.85
N ASN A 318 -6.97 17.74 23.91
CA ASN A 318 -6.74 18.53 25.10
C ASN A 318 -6.09 19.89 24.75
N ARG A 319 -6.64 20.97 25.32
CA ARG A 319 -6.18 22.38 25.15
C ARG A 319 -6.47 23.01 23.79
N ILE A 320 -7.18 22.34 22.88
CA ILE A 320 -7.61 22.88 21.59
C ILE A 320 -9.13 23.10 21.60
N GLY A 321 -9.57 24.34 21.82
CA GLY A 321 -10.98 24.66 22.04
C GLY A 321 -11.90 24.29 20.88
N ILE A 322 -11.41 24.41 19.64
CA ILE A 322 -12.21 24.11 18.43
C ILE A 322 -12.57 22.62 18.29
N THR A 323 -11.95 21.73 19.06
CA THR A 323 -12.20 20.27 19.03
C THR A 323 -12.96 19.75 20.24
N GLU A 324 -13.26 20.57 21.24
CA GLU A 324 -13.82 20.13 22.54
C GLU A 324 -15.14 19.36 22.41
N ASN A 325 -16.00 19.75 21.46
CA ASN A 325 -17.32 19.16 21.26
C ASN A 325 -17.34 18.00 20.25
N LEU A 326 -16.18 17.46 19.89
CA LEU A 326 -16.10 16.37 18.93
C LEU A 326 -16.34 15.02 19.59
N THR A 327 -17.19 14.24 18.94
CA THR A 327 -17.30 12.82 19.23
C THR A 327 -16.12 12.09 18.60
N THR A 328 -15.45 11.23 19.37
CA THR A 328 -14.38 10.40 18.85
C THR A 328 -14.91 9.47 17.77
N VAL A 329 -14.41 9.60 16.54
CA VAL A 329 -14.82 8.80 15.40
C VAL A 329 -13.67 8.58 14.42
N LEU A 330 -13.64 7.41 13.77
CA LEU A 330 -12.77 7.17 12.62
C LEU A 330 -13.41 7.77 11.37
N MET A 331 -13.01 8.99 11.01
CA MET A 331 -13.61 9.73 9.89
C MET A 331 -12.93 9.37 8.57
N PRO A 332 -13.68 8.89 7.56
CA PRO A 332 -13.16 8.73 6.20
C PRO A 332 -12.78 10.08 5.61
N ALA A 333 -11.55 10.19 5.10
CA ALA A 333 -11.10 11.37 4.37
C ALA A 333 -11.30 11.16 2.86
N ILE A 334 -10.73 10.07 2.32
CA ILE A 334 -10.82 9.72 0.90
C ILE A 334 -10.62 8.21 0.73
N TRP A 335 -11.29 7.63 -0.26
CA TRP A 335 -10.91 6.32 -0.79
C TRP A 335 -10.44 6.47 -2.24
N VAL A 336 -9.51 5.60 -2.62
CA VAL A 336 -8.86 5.64 -3.93
C VAL A 336 -8.89 4.25 -4.57
N GLU A 337 -8.98 4.24 -5.89
CA GLU A 337 -8.80 3.05 -6.72
C GLU A 337 -7.66 3.30 -7.69
N GLU A 338 -6.58 2.51 -7.56
CA GLU A 338 -5.56 2.38 -8.58
C GLU A 338 -5.92 1.17 -9.44
N GLY A 339 -6.42 1.44 -10.64
CA GLY A 339 -6.93 0.42 -11.55
C GLY A 339 -6.02 0.16 -12.75
N ILE A 340 -5.98 -1.09 -13.18
CA ILE A 340 -5.39 -1.50 -14.46
C ILE A 340 -6.42 -2.28 -15.26
N GLN A 341 -6.44 -2.07 -16.57
CA GLN A 341 -7.24 -2.86 -17.50
C GLN A 341 -6.55 -2.91 -18.86
N LEU A 342 -6.32 -4.11 -19.40
CA LEU A 342 -5.76 -4.25 -20.73
C LEU A 342 -6.74 -3.73 -21.79
N ASN A 343 -6.29 -2.81 -22.64
CA ASN A 343 -7.04 -2.34 -23.79
C ASN A 343 -7.06 -3.39 -24.92
N GLY A 344 -7.89 -3.16 -25.94
CA GLY A 344 -8.08 -4.10 -27.06
C GLY A 344 -6.79 -4.42 -27.83
N GLU A 345 -5.88 -3.45 -27.98
CA GLU A 345 -4.59 -3.65 -28.66
C GLU A 345 -3.68 -4.61 -27.87
N MET A 346 -3.56 -4.41 -26.55
CA MET A 346 -2.81 -5.30 -25.67
C MET A 346 -3.43 -6.70 -25.62
N VAL A 347 -4.77 -6.79 -25.59
CA VAL A 347 -5.48 -8.07 -25.67
C VAL A 347 -5.18 -8.79 -26.99
N ALA A 348 -5.21 -8.09 -28.12
CA ALA A 348 -4.90 -8.66 -29.42
C ALA A 348 -3.44 -9.12 -29.51
N PHE A 349 -2.51 -8.32 -29.00
CA PHE A 349 -1.10 -8.70 -28.88
C PHE A 349 -0.92 -9.97 -28.05
N PHE A 350 -1.55 -10.00 -26.88
CA PHE A 350 -1.47 -11.13 -25.95
C PHE A 350 -2.06 -12.41 -26.55
N LYS A 351 -3.22 -12.31 -27.20
CA LYS A 351 -3.83 -13.44 -27.93
C LYS A 351 -2.93 -13.95 -29.05
N LYS A 352 -2.35 -13.05 -29.86
CA LYS A 352 -1.48 -13.42 -30.97
C LYS A 352 -0.20 -14.10 -30.49
N LYS A 353 0.46 -13.53 -29.47
CA LYS A 353 1.78 -13.97 -29.02
C LYS A 353 1.73 -15.17 -28.08
N LEU A 354 0.74 -15.25 -27.20
CA LEU A 354 0.61 -16.35 -26.25
C LEU A 354 -0.47 -17.36 -26.68
N ILE A 355 -1.73 -16.94 -26.71
CA ILE A 355 -2.86 -17.88 -26.82
C ILE A 355 -2.84 -18.64 -28.15
N ASN A 356 -2.66 -17.95 -29.27
CA ASN A 356 -2.62 -18.55 -30.60
C ASN A 356 -1.38 -19.41 -30.80
N THR A 357 -0.22 -18.97 -30.27
CA THR A 357 1.02 -19.75 -30.29
C THR A 357 0.86 -21.06 -29.54
N LEU A 358 0.32 -21.03 -28.32
CA LEU A 358 0.07 -22.24 -27.52
C LEU A 358 -0.93 -23.18 -28.21
N LYS A 359 -1.99 -22.65 -28.81
CA LYS A 359 -2.94 -23.45 -29.59
C LYS A 359 -2.27 -24.11 -30.79
N ALA A 360 -1.45 -23.36 -31.55
CA ALA A 360 -0.72 -23.89 -32.69
C ALA A 360 0.26 -25.00 -32.28
N LEU A 361 1.01 -24.79 -31.19
CA LEU A 361 1.91 -25.80 -30.64
C LEU A 361 1.17 -27.07 -30.21
N ASN A 362 0.00 -26.94 -29.58
CA ASN A 362 -0.81 -28.08 -29.19
C ASN A 362 -1.32 -28.86 -30.42
N ILE A 363 -1.78 -28.16 -31.46
CA ILE A 363 -2.19 -28.78 -32.73
C ILE A 363 -1.02 -29.54 -33.36
N VAL A 364 0.16 -28.92 -33.45
CA VAL A 364 1.36 -29.55 -34.01
C VAL A 364 1.78 -30.77 -33.18
N HIS A 365 1.73 -30.67 -31.85
CA HIS A 365 2.04 -31.77 -30.94
C HIS A 365 1.15 -32.99 -31.17
N TRP A 366 -0.18 -32.80 -31.20
CA TRP A 366 -1.12 -33.88 -31.46
C TRP A 366 -1.02 -34.42 -32.88
N ALA A 367 -0.80 -33.56 -33.88
CA ALA A 367 -0.61 -33.99 -35.26
C ALA A 367 0.65 -34.87 -35.39
N ALA A 368 1.75 -34.51 -34.73
CA ALA A 368 2.98 -35.30 -34.73
C ALA A 368 2.80 -36.65 -34.03
N LEU A 369 2.13 -36.67 -32.87
CA LEU A 369 1.83 -37.92 -32.13
C LEU A 369 0.92 -38.86 -32.94
N CYS A 370 -0.19 -38.35 -33.47
CA CYS A 370 -1.10 -39.14 -34.29
C CYS A 370 -0.44 -39.61 -35.59
N GLY A 371 0.37 -38.75 -36.23
CA GLY A 371 1.14 -39.11 -37.42
C GLY A 371 2.15 -40.24 -37.14
N GLY A 372 2.91 -40.12 -36.05
CA GLY A 372 3.88 -41.14 -35.64
C GLY A 372 3.22 -42.47 -35.29
N ALA A 373 2.12 -42.43 -34.54
CA ALA A 373 1.31 -43.62 -34.24
C ALA A 373 0.77 -44.28 -35.52
N GLY A 374 0.29 -43.48 -36.48
CA GLY A 374 -0.17 -43.96 -37.78
C GLY A 374 0.93 -44.67 -38.56
N VAL A 375 2.13 -44.09 -38.65
CA VAL A 375 3.29 -44.72 -39.32
C VAL A 375 3.69 -46.03 -38.64
N ALA A 376 3.73 -46.07 -37.31
CA ALA A 376 4.00 -47.30 -36.56
C ALA A 376 2.96 -48.39 -36.84
N LEU A 377 1.67 -48.02 -36.91
CA LEU A 377 0.57 -48.93 -37.19
C LEU A 377 0.64 -49.49 -38.61
N ILE A 378 0.93 -48.64 -39.60
CA ILE A 378 1.17 -49.06 -40.99
C ILE A 378 2.36 -50.00 -41.07
N SER A 379 3.45 -49.69 -40.36
CA SER A 379 4.66 -50.53 -40.35
C SER A 379 4.41 -51.89 -39.71
N LEU A 380 3.62 -51.93 -38.63
CA LEU A 380 3.20 -53.17 -37.98
C LEU A 380 2.28 -54.01 -38.89
N LEU A 381 1.29 -53.40 -39.51
CA LEU A 381 0.40 -54.08 -40.46
C LEU A 381 1.19 -54.64 -41.65
N TYR A 382 2.16 -53.89 -42.17
CA TYR A 382 3.05 -54.34 -43.23
C TYR A 382 3.93 -55.53 -42.79
N TYR A 383 4.48 -55.48 -41.58
CA TYR A 383 5.26 -56.60 -41.01
C TYR A 383 4.41 -57.87 -40.84
N LEU A 384 3.19 -57.75 -40.29
CA LEU A 384 2.27 -58.87 -40.13
C LEU A 384 1.85 -59.46 -41.49
N TYR A 385 1.61 -58.60 -42.48
CA TYR A 385 1.31 -59.03 -43.85
C TYR A 385 2.47 -59.81 -44.49
N GLN A 386 3.71 -59.32 -44.32
CA GLN A 386 4.91 -60.02 -44.79
C GLN A 386 5.08 -61.39 -44.14
N LYS A 387 4.87 -61.48 -42.81
CA LYS A 387 4.95 -62.74 -42.07
C LYS A 387 3.91 -63.76 -42.54
N GLY A 388 2.68 -63.32 -42.82
CA GLY A 388 1.62 -64.18 -43.35
C GLY A 388 1.90 -64.74 -44.75
N ARG A 389 2.66 -64.05 -45.60
CA ARG A 389 3.11 -64.58 -46.91
C ARG A 389 4.24 -65.61 -46.80
N GLY A 390 4.98 -65.64 -45.70
CA GLY A 390 6.08 -66.60 -45.49
C GLY A 390 5.63 -68.01 -45.10
N GLU A 391 4.35 -68.21 -44.77
CA GLU A 391 3.78 -69.51 -44.34
C GLU A 391 3.01 -70.27 -45.45
N GLU A 392 2.97 -69.76 -46.69
CA GLU A 392 2.52 -70.56 -47.84
C GLU A 392 3.56 -71.65 -48.15
N ALA A 393 3.39 -72.82 -47.54
CA ALA A 393 4.19 -74.02 -47.79
C ALA A 393 4.16 -74.42 -49.27
N PRO A 394 5.27 -74.92 -49.85
CA PRO A 394 5.26 -75.42 -51.22
C PRO A 394 4.26 -76.56 -51.35
N LEU A 395 3.27 -76.39 -52.22
CA LEU A 395 2.37 -77.46 -52.65
C LEU A 395 3.21 -78.63 -53.21
N LYS A 396 3.05 -79.80 -52.58
CA LYS A 396 3.71 -81.07 -52.89
C LYS A 396 3.46 -81.54 -54.31
#